data_AF-A0A924KUT1-F1
#
_entry.id   AF-A0A924KUT1-F1
#
_cell.length_a   1.000
_cell.length_b   1.000
_cell.length_c   1.000
_cell.angle_alpha   90.00
_cell.angle_beta   90.00
_cell.angle_gamma   90.00
#
_symmetry.space_group_name_H-M   'P 1'
#
loop_
_entity.id
_entity.type
_entity.pdbx_description
1 polymer ?
#
loop_
_entity_poly.entity_id
_entity_poly.type
_entity_poly.pdbx_seq_one_letter_code
_entity_poly.pdbx_strand_id
1 'polypeptide(L)'
;VRLFDRLFKVPHPGRGDSADNFLDDLNPESKKVITAYLESSLLTAKAEDRFQFERHGYFVADRVDSVAGKPVWNRAVTLKDSWSAK
;
A
#
# COMPACT_ATOMS: atom_id res chain seq x y z
N VAL A 1 1.99 7.11 6.39
CA VAL A 1 1.86 6.45 5.06
C VAL A 1 1.63 4.96 5.26
N ARG A 2 0.75 4.35 4.48
CA ARG A 2 0.43 2.92 4.48
C ARG A 2 0.98 2.31 3.20
N LEU A 3 1.92 1.38 3.35
CA LEU A 3 2.51 0.63 2.26
C LEU A 3 1.76 -0.70 2.16
N PHE A 4 1.04 -0.89 1.06
CA PHE A 4 0.36 -2.15 0.78
C PHE A 4 1.25 -3.06 -0.08
N ASP A 5 1.02 -4.36 0.10
CA ASP A 5 1.52 -5.47 -0.71
C ASP A 5 0.40 -6.52 -0.85
N ARG A 6 0.68 -7.64 -1.52
CA ARG A 6 -0.24 -8.76 -1.68
C ARG A 6 -0.78 -9.22 -0.34
N LEU A 7 -2.10 -9.43 -0.26
CA LEU A 7 -2.79 -9.88 0.95
C LEU A 7 -2.37 -11.29 1.36
N PHE A 8 -2.06 -12.14 0.39
CA PHE A 8 -1.67 -13.53 0.59
C PHE A 8 -0.22 -13.76 0.18
N LYS A 9 0.48 -14.63 0.91
CA LYS A 9 1.89 -15.01 0.61
C LYS A 9 2.00 -16.10 -0.46
N VAL A 10 0.89 -16.78 -0.78
CA VAL A 10 0.83 -17.85 -1.78
C VAL A 10 -0.03 -17.43 -3.00
N PRO A 11 0.22 -17.98 -4.20
CA PRO A 11 -0.57 -17.67 -5.39
C PRO A 11 -2.02 -18.17 -5.35
N HIS A 12 -2.28 -19.25 -4.60
CA HIS A 12 -3.59 -19.91 -4.52
C HIS A 12 -3.96 -20.16 -3.04
N PRO A 13 -4.37 -19.13 -2.28
CA PRO A 13 -4.71 -19.28 -0.87
C PRO A 13 -5.92 -20.21 -0.68
N GLY A 14 -5.90 -21.02 0.38
CA GLY A 14 -6.97 -21.98 0.71
C GLY A 14 -7.04 -23.20 -0.21
N ARG A 15 -5.99 -23.48 -1.00
CA ARG A 15 -5.90 -24.68 -1.86
C ARG A 15 -5.14 -25.79 -1.13
N GLY A 16 -5.74 -26.35 -0.09
CA GLY A 16 -5.28 -27.51 0.68
C GLY A 16 -6.46 -28.31 1.21
N ASP A 17 -6.34 -29.64 1.28
CA ASP A 17 -7.44 -30.56 1.55
C ASP A 17 -8.11 -30.29 2.91
N SER A 18 -9.32 -29.73 2.89
CA SER A 18 -10.35 -29.72 3.94
C SER A 18 -9.99 -29.14 5.34
N ALA A 19 -8.72 -28.88 5.64
CA ALA A 19 -8.22 -28.45 6.94
C ALA A 19 -7.37 -27.16 6.90
N ASP A 20 -6.94 -26.70 5.71
CA ASP A 20 -6.15 -25.48 5.58
C ASP A 20 -7.06 -24.25 5.50
N ASN A 21 -7.02 -23.42 6.53
CA ASN A 21 -7.73 -22.16 6.56
C ASN A 21 -6.96 -21.13 5.72
N PHE A 22 -7.61 -20.49 4.74
CA PHE A 22 -6.98 -19.43 3.94
C PHE A 22 -6.42 -18.27 4.78
N LEU A 23 -6.87 -18.11 6.03
CA LEU A 23 -6.30 -17.15 6.98
C LEU A 23 -4.82 -17.43 7.29
N ASP A 24 -4.39 -18.69 7.23
CA ASP A 24 -2.99 -19.09 7.45
C ASP A 24 -2.08 -18.67 6.29
N ASP A 25 -2.68 -18.38 5.13
CA ASP A 25 -2.00 -17.88 3.93
C ASP A 25 -1.83 -16.35 3.91
N LEU A 26 -2.35 -15.64 4.92
CA LEU A 26 -2.22 -14.19 5.00
C LEU A 26 -0.74 -13.79 5.05
N ASN A 27 -0.43 -12.75 4.27
CA ASN A 27 0.86 -12.11 4.30
C ASN A 27 0.90 -11.10 5.46
N PRO A 28 1.70 -11.33 6.51
CA PRO A 28 1.83 -10.38 7.61
C PRO A 28 2.39 -9.03 7.16
N GLU A 29 3.14 -9.00 6.05
CA GLU A 29 3.70 -7.78 5.45
C GLU A 29 2.76 -7.11 4.42
N SER A 30 1.52 -7.59 4.29
CA SER A 30 0.52 -7.03 3.34
C SER A 30 0.19 -5.56 3.60
N LYS A 31 0.44 -5.06 4.82
CA LYS A 31 0.26 -3.66 5.21
C LYS A 31 1.32 -3.25 6.22
N LYS A 32 2.13 -2.25 5.86
CA LYS A 32 3.07 -1.59 6.76
C LYS A 32 2.72 -0.11 6.94
N VAL A 33 2.56 0.32 8.19
CA VAL A 33 2.33 1.74 8.52
C VAL A 33 3.66 2.37 8.91
N ILE A 34 4.01 3.49 8.25
CA ILE A 34 5.22 4.25 8.54
C ILE A 34 4.91 5.72 8.75
N THR A 35 5.75 6.38 9.54
CA THR A 35 5.86 7.85 9.56
C THR A 35 6.77 8.27 8.40
N ALA A 36 6.34 9.26 7.63
CA ALA A 36 7.12 9.80 6.52
C ALA A 36 6.98 11.32 6.47
N TYR A 37 7.99 11.98 5.92
CA TYR A 37 7.97 13.39 5.62
C TYR A 37 7.66 13.60 4.14
N LEU A 38 6.80 14.57 3.85
CA LEU A 38 6.34 14.91 2.51
C LEU A 38 6.47 16.42 2.29
N GLU A 39 6.46 16.84 1.04
CA GLU A 39 6.41 18.24 0.66
C GLU A 39 5.15 18.94 1.17
N SER A 40 5.26 20.24 1.46
CA SER A 40 4.19 21.05 2.02
C SER A 40 2.99 21.25 1.09
N SER A 41 3.19 21.14 -0.23
CA SER A 41 2.13 21.14 -1.25
C SER A 41 1.08 20.04 -1.02
N LEU A 42 1.46 18.93 -0.39
CA LEU A 42 0.56 17.80 -0.15
C LEU A 42 -0.34 17.98 1.08
N LEU A 43 -0.19 19.05 1.86
CA LEU A 43 -1.05 19.35 3.01
C LEU A 43 -2.51 19.66 2.62
N THR A 44 -2.73 20.14 1.40
CA THR A 44 -4.05 20.51 0.86
C THR A 44 -4.65 19.43 -0.02
N ALA A 45 -4.02 18.25 -0.12
CA ALA A 45 -4.54 17.12 -0.86
C ALA A 45 -5.91 16.71 -0.31
N LYS A 46 -6.88 16.57 -1.21
CA LYS A 46 -8.22 16.08 -0.90
C LYS A 46 -8.21 14.56 -0.85
N ALA A 47 -9.18 13.99 -0.13
CA ALA A 47 -9.48 12.58 -0.22
C ALA A 47 -9.55 12.13 -1.69
N GLU A 48 -8.95 10.98 -1.99
CA GLU A 48 -8.88 10.38 -3.32
C GLU A 48 -7.98 11.08 -4.35
N ASP A 49 -7.30 12.19 -4.00
CA ASP A 49 -6.26 12.77 -4.85
C ASP A 49 -5.09 11.78 -4.99
N ARG A 50 -4.49 11.76 -6.19
CA ARG A 50 -3.49 10.75 -6.60
C ARG A 50 -2.21 11.44 -7.02
N PHE A 51 -1.09 10.94 -6.51
CA PHE A 51 0.23 11.48 -6.77
C PHE A 51 1.24 10.37 -7.01
N GLN A 52 2.26 10.66 -7.81
CA GLN A 52 3.46 9.86 -7.83
C GLN A 52 4.40 10.42 -6.77
N PHE A 53 4.77 9.61 -5.76
CA PHE A 53 5.91 9.95 -4.92
C PHE A 53 7.16 9.51 -5.66
N GLU A 54 8.01 10.47 -5.98
CA GLU A 54 9.17 10.24 -6.83
C GLU A 54 9.99 9.06 -6.34
N ARG A 55 10.27 8.12 -7.25
CA ARG A 55 11.03 6.88 -7.01
C ARG A 55 10.39 5.87 -6.04
N HIS A 56 9.24 6.16 -5.43
CA HIS A 56 8.61 5.29 -4.43
C HIS A 56 7.36 4.55 -4.96
N GLY A 57 6.59 5.18 -5.83
CA GLY A 57 5.35 4.60 -6.36
C GLY A 57 4.24 5.63 -6.53
N TYR A 58 3.04 5.13 -6.80
CA TYR A 58 1.83 5.94 -6.86
C TYR A 58 1.05 5.80 -5.55
N PHE A 59 0.57 6.93 -5.05
CA PHE A 59 -0.10 7.06 -3.78
C PHE A 59 -1.43 7.80 -3.95
N VAL A 60 -2.38 7.45 -3.09
CA VAL A 60 -3.68 8.11 -3.00
C VAL A 60 -3.90 8.59 -1.57
N ALA A 61 -4.47 9.79 -1.43
CA ALA A 61 -4.95 10.28 -0.15
C ALA A 61 -6.15 9.42 0.27
N ASP A 62 -6.07 8.78 1.44
CA ASP A 62 -7.07 7.88 1.97
C ASP A 62 -8.44 8.57 2.05
N ARG A 63 -9.48 7.92 1.52
CA ARG A 63 -10.81 8.50 1.41
C ARG A 63 -11.47 8.76 2.76
N VAL A 64 -11.16 7.93 3.77
CA VAL A 64 -11.84 7.92 5.06
C VAL A 64 -11.02 8.63 6.12
N ASP A 65 -9.71 8.36 6.14
CA ASP A 65 -8.82 8.80 7.21
C ASP A 65 -8.07 10.09 6.91
N SER A 66 -8.07 10.56 5.65
CA SER A 66 -7.46 11.85 5.32
C SER A 66 -8.38 12.99 5.72
N VAL A 67 -7.83 13.92 6.49
CA VAL A 67 -8.50 15.17 6.87
C VAL A 67 -7.61 16.36 6.53
N ALA A 68 -8.19 17.56 6.44
CA ALA A 68 -7.46 18.78 6.12
C ALA A 68 -6.25 18.98 7.07
N GLY A 69 -5.06 19.18 6.50
CA GLY A 69 -3.82 19.36 7.25
C GLY A 69 -3.21 18.07 7.84
N LYS A 70 -3.88 16.92 7.72
CA LYS A 70 -3.37 15.62 8.16
C LYS A 70 -3.72 14.52 7.13
N PRO A 71 -3.12 14.58 5.93
CA PRO A 71 -3.39 13.57 4.91
C PRO A 71 -2.82 12.20 5.32
N VAL A 72 -3.60 11.15 5.08
CA VAL A 72 -3.17 9.76 5.26
C VAL A 72 -2.97 9.17 3.86
N TRP A 73 -1.78 8.64 3.58
CA TRP A 73 -1.45 8.17 2.24
C TRP A 73 -1.45 6.65 2.14
N ASN A 74 -2.01 6.12 1.05
CA ASN A 74 -2.01 4.71 0.69
C ASN A 74 -1.18 4.50 -0.57
N ARG A 75 -0.18 3.60 -0.54
CA ARG A 75 0.54 3.21 -1.76
C ARG A 75 -0.37 2.31 -2.62
N ALA A 76 -0.77 2.80 -3.77
CA ALA A 76 -1.61 2.06 -4.72
C ALA A 76 -0.79 1.02 -5.49
N VAL A 77 0.41 1.40 -5.98
CA VAL A 77 1.31 0.49 -6.69
C VAL A 77 2.75 0.99 -6.60
N THR A 78 3.71 0.07 -6.61
CA THR A 78 5.15 0.39 -6.73
C THR A 78 5.49 0.81 -8.17
N LEU A 79 6.61 1.51 -8.35
CA LEU A 79 7.16 1.69 -9.69
C LEU A 79 7.67 0.35 -10.22
N LYS A 80 7.76 0.23 -11.55
CA LYS A 80 8.42 -0.90 -12.19
C LYS A 80 9.91 -0.83 -11.85
N ASP A 81 10.40 -1.81 -11.08
CA ASP A 81 11.83 -2.03 -10.94
C ASP A 81 12.34 -2.78 -12.16
N SER A 82 13.28 -2.19 -12.89
CA SER A 82 13.90 -2.78 -14.09
C SER A 82 15.18 -3.56 -13.79
N TRP A 83 15.65 -3.54 -12.53
CA TRP A 83 16.92 -4.17 -12.15
C TRP A 83 16.77 -5.60 -11.62
N SER A 84 15.58 -6.01 -11.19
CA SER A 84 15.32 -7.37 -10.67
C SER A 84 15.08 -8.42 -11.77
N ALA A 85 15.18 -8.04 -13.04
CA ALA A 85 15.15 -8.96 -14.19
C ALA A 85 16.58 -9.28 -14.65
N LYS A 86 17.33 -10.03 -13.84
CA LYS A 86 18.52 -10.77 -14.27
C LYS A 86 18.73 -12.00 -13.40
#